data_AF-A0A942V5P1-F1
#
_entry.id   AF-A0A942V5P1-F1
#
_cell.length_a   1.000
_cell.length_b   1.000
_cell.length_c   1.000
_cell.angle_alpha   90.00
_cell.angle_beta   90.00
_cell.angle_gamma   90.00
#
_symmetry.space_group_name_H-M   'P 1'
#
loop_
_entity.id
_entity.type
_entity.pdbx_description
1 polymer ?
#
loop_
_entity_poly.entity_id
_entity_poly.type
_entity_poly.pdbx_seq_one_letter_code
_entity_poly.pdbx_strand_id
1 'polypeptide(L)'
;HSHSYSCPSGYSSINSWGGLAQTASKTCSCGAASGTCYKAPAHTHSYSCPAGYSTYCSNGYTATKSKVCSCGAISGTCYKCREPIAGDILYSDGTTSDSVIAGKMPVGIVAYINGNTRFAVALTESDKKWGGIKDISCLTNYNSSTAITDMNGKNNTICLVNYSGNIGFPAAEYCNNYKPVTGGTGSNGWYLPAAGEFYAINSKYNAINNSLQKLSKTQISANYYWTSSEINNGTARTVRPSDGNLKFGQKTNSKRVRCILTF
;
A
#
# COMPACT_ATOMS: atom_id res chain seq x y z
N HIS A 1 -66.38 22.23 -30.43
CA HIS A 1 -65.03 21.63 -30.31
C HIS A 1 -64.86 21.03 -28.92
N SER A 2 -64.62 19.72 -28.82
CA SER A 2 -64.20 19.09 -27.57
C SER A 2 -62.69 19.25 -27.44
N HIS A 3 -62.25 19.98 -26.42
CA HIS A 3 -60.83 20.11 -26.12
C HIS A 3 -60.37 18.82 -25.42
N SER A 4 -59.52 18.04 -26.09
CA SER A 4 -58.82 16.91 -25.46
C SER A 4 -57.53 17.42 -24.83
N TYR A 5 -57.37 17.17 -23.53
CA TYR A 5 -56.22 17.60 -22.75
C TYR A 5 -55.39 16.39 -22.35
N SER A 6 -54.14 16.36 -22.78
CA SER A 6 -53.20 15.25 -22.51
C SER A 6 -52.03 15.71 -21.66
N CYS A 7 -51.48 14.78 -20.87
CA CYS A 7 -50.25 15.04 -20.14
C CYS A 7 -49.04 15.00 -21.08
N PRO A 8 -48.01 15.84 -20.82
CA PRO A 8 -46.73 15.72 -21.49
C PRO A 8 -46.12 14.32 -21.30
N SER A 9 -45.24 13.92 -22.22
CA SER A 9 -44.54 12.63 -22.14
C SER A 9 -43.81 12.46 -20.80
N GLY A 10 -44.04 11.34 -20.13
CA GLY A 10 -43.47 11.03 -18.81
C GLY A 10 -44.21 11.63 -17.60
N TYR A 11 -45.36 12.28 -17.79
CA TYR A 11 -46.25 12.73 -16.73
C TYR A 11 -47.57 11.93 -16.71
N SER A 12 -48.11 11.68 -15.52
CA SER A 12 -49.37 10.97 -15.27
C SER A 12 -50.48 11.92 -14.83
N SER A 13 -51.74 11.58 -15.10
CA SER A 13 -52.92 12.31 -14.61
C SER A 13 -53.25 12.03 -13.14
N ILE A 14 -52.57 11.07 -12.51
CA ILE A 14 -52.79 10.64 -11.12
C ILE A 14 -51.55 10.98 -10.29
N ASN A 15 -51.76 11.58 -9.11
CA ASN A 15 -50.68 11.86 -8.18
C ASN A 15 -50.39 10.64 -7.29
N SER A 16 -49.30 9.93 -7.59
CA SER A 16 -48.81 8.81 -6.77
C SER A 16 -47.69 9.21 -5.78
N TRP A 17 -47.26 10.48 -5.77
CA TRP A 17 -46.07 10.95 -5.02
C TRP A 17 -46.37 12.05 -3.98
N GLY A 18 -47.65 12.33 -3.72
CA GLY A 18 -48.07 13.32 -2.72
C GLY A 18 -47.55 14.73 -3.03
N GLY A 19 -47.18 15.48 -1.99
CA GLY A 19 -46.74 16.87 -2.12
C GLY A 19 -45.36 17.09 -2.76
N LEU A 20 -44.63 16.02 -3.10
CA LEU A 20 -43.29 16.10 -3.67
C LEU A 20 -43.27 15.94 -5.20
N ALA A 21 -44.43 15.69 -5.82
CA ALA A 21 -44.53 15.46 -7.26
C ALA A 21 -44.11 16.71 -8.06
N GLN A 22 -43.36 16.50 -9.14
CA GLN A 22 -43.20 17.53 -10.17
C GLN A 22 -44.54 17.72 -10.88
N THR A 23 -44.96 18.96 -11.08
CA THR A 23 -46.24 19.28 -11.74
C THR A 23 -46.02 19.89 -13.11
N ALA A 24 -46.94 19.60 -14.03
CA ALA A 24 -47.07 20.26 -15.32
C ALA A 24 -48.54 20.33 -15.69
N SER A 25 -48.95 21.30 -16.51
CA SER A 25 -50.33 21.39 -16.98
C SER A 25 -50.61 20.39 -18.10
N LYS A 26 -51.83 19.86 -18.18
CA LYS A 26 -52.27 19.21 -19.43
C LYS A 26 -52.41 20.26 -20.51
N THR A 27 -51.97 19.93 -21.71
CA THR A 27 -52.06 20.84 -22.86
C THR A 27 -53.04 20.28 -23.89
N CYS A 28 -53.83 21.17 -24.47
CA CYS A 28 -54.65 20.91 -25.65
C CYS A 28 -53.87 21.29 -26.91
N SER A 29 -54.22 20.70 -28.05
CA SER A 29 -53.62 20.99 -29.36
C SER A 29 -53.74 22.46 -29.79
N CYS A 30 -54.68 23.22 -29.21
CA CYS A 30 -54.83 24.66 -29.42
C CYS A 30 -54.02 25.54 -28.44
N GLY A 31 -53.15 24.95 -27.62
CA GLY A 31 -52.30 25.67 -26.65
C GLY A 31 -52.97 25.98 -25.30
N ALA A 32 -54.27 25.69 -25.13
CA ALA A 32 -54.96 25.85 -23.85
C ALA A 32 -54.45 24.85 -22.81
N ALA A 33 -54.25 25.32 -21.58
CA ALA A 33 -53.78 24.50 -20.46
C ALA A 33 -54.90 24.31 -19.42
N SER A 34 -55.18 23.07 -19.00
CA SER A 34 -56.21 22.79 -17.99
C SER A 34 -55.95 21.49 -17.23
N GLY A 35 -55.99 21.56 -15.90
CA GLY A 35 -55.70 20.42 -15.02
C GLY A 35 -54.20 20.12 -14.87
N THR A 36 -53.88 19.29 -13.87
CA THR A 36 -52.52 19.02 -13.43
C THR A 36 -52.09 17.60 -13.80
N CYS A 37 -50.84 17.47 -14.22
CA CYS A 37 -50.14 16.20 -14.39
C CYS A 37 -48.97 16.12 -13.42
N TYR A 38 -48.61 14.91 -13.04
CA TYR A 38 -47.64 14.60 -12.01
C TYR A 38 -46.54 13.71 -12.56
N LYS A 39 -45.30 13.98 -12.19
CA LYS A 39 -44.16 13.12 -12.45
C LYS A 39 -43.41 12.88 -11.16
N ALA A 40 -42.75 11.73 -11.06
CA ALA A 40 -41.89 11.41 -9.94
C ALA A 40 -40.94 12.58 -9.65
N PRO A 41 -40.77 12.97 -8.37
CA PRO A 41 -39.80 13.99 -7.98
C PRO A 41 -38.42 13.63 -8.55
N ALA A 42 -37.72 14.62 -9.10
CA ALA A 42 -36.32 14.46 -9.42
C ALA A 42 -35.58 14.35 -8.09
N HIS A 43 -35.11 13.15 -7.74
CA HIS A 43 -34.22 12.97 -6.61
C HIS A 43 -32.81 12.75 -7.17
N THR A 44 -31.89 13.61 -6.75
CA THR A 44 -30.48 13.37 -6.96
C THR A 44 -30.01 12.47 -5.82
N HIS A 45 -29.44 11.31 -6.15
CA HIS A 45 -28.81 10.50 -5.13
C HIS A 45 -27.52 11.19 -4.66
N SER A 46 -27.58 11.85 -3.52
CA SER A 46 -26.39 12.31 -2.82
C SER A 46 -25.89 11.18 -1.92
N TYR A 47 -24.70 10.67 -2.22
CA TYR A 47 -24.07 9.57 -1.50
C TYR A 47 -22.97 10.11 -0.58
N SER A 48 -23.13 9.90 0.72
CA SER A 48 -22.23 10.44 1.75
C SER A 48 -21.53 9.31 2.51
N CYS A 49 -20.31 9.58 3.00
CA CYS A 49 -19.65 8.66 3.91
C CYS A 49 -20.26 8.73 5.31
N PRO A 50 -20.40 7.59 6.01
CA PRO A 50 -20.78 7.57 7.42
C PRO A 50 -19.80 8.40 8.26
N ALA A 51 -20.25 8.89 9.41
CA ALA A 51 -19.40 9.64 10.35
C ALA A 51 -18.12 8.84 10.68
N GLY A 52 -16.97 9.54 10.63
CA GLY A 52 -15.65 8.94 10.85
C GLY A 52 -15.06 8.18 9.66
N TYR A 53 -15.69 8.23 8.49
CA TYR A 53 -15.16 7.70 7.24
C TYR A 53 -14.97 8.80 6.19
N SER A 54 -13.90 8.69 5.42
CA SER A 54 -13.54 9.62 4.35
C SER A 54 -13.65 8.95 2.98
N THR A 55 -13.80 9.74 1.93
CA THR A 55 -13.77 9.23 0.54
C THR A 55 -12.36 8.85 0.08
N TYR A 56 -11.33 9.29 0.81
CA TYR A 56 -9.92 9.08 0.51
C TYR A 56 -9.09 9.16 1.80
N CYS A 57 -7.97 8.42 1.85
CA CYS A 57 -6.97 8.51 2.91
C CYS A 57 -5.57 8.61 2.29
N SER A 58 -4.76 9.57 2.75
CA SER A 58 -3.42 9.79 2.21
C SER A 58 -2.40 8.73 2.61
N ASN A 59 -2.50 8.14 3.82
CA ASN A 59 -1.49 7.22 4.35
C ASN A 59 -1.99 5.78 4.53
N GLY A 60 -3.22 5.59 5.02
CA GLY A 60 -3.76 4.26 5.28
C GLY A 60 -5.15 4.28 5.91
N TYR A 61 -5.73 3.10 6.09
CA TYR A 61 -7.05 2.93 6.71
C TYR A 61 -7.21 1.57 7.38
N THR A 62 -8.15 1.50 8.32
CA THR A 62 -8.46 0.27 9.09
C THR A 62 -9.67 -0.49 8.57
N ALA A 63 -10.62 0.22 7.95
CA ALA A 63 -11.88 -0.35 7.56
C ALA A 63 -12.48 0.38 6.35
N THR A 64 -13.33 -0.31 5.62
CA THR A 64 -14.14 0.25 4.54
C THR A 64 -15.63 0.17 4.83
N LYS A 65 -16.39 1.15 4.36
CA LYS A 65 -17.86 1.13 4.32
C LYS A 65 -18.35 1.69 2.99
N SER A 66 -19.58 1.39 2.59
CA SER A 66 -20.20 2.02 1.43
C SER A 66 -20.66 3.44 1.75
N LYS A 67 -20.71 4.32 0.74
CA LYS A 67 -21.47 5.57 0.90
C LYS A 67 -22.95 5.21 0.96
N VAL A 68 -23.70 5.99 1.73
CA VAL A 68 -25.13 5.77 1.93
C VAL A 68 -25.90 7.00 1.44
N CYS A 69 -26.93 6.76 0.64
CA CYS A 69 -27.90 7.78 0.26
C CYS A 69 -29.00 7.88 1.32
N SER A 70 -29.67 9.03 1.42
CA SER A 70 -30.81 9.22 2.34
C SER A 70 -31.94 8.21 2.13
N CYS A 71 -32.07 7.61 0.94
CA CYS A 71 -33.02 6.54 0.64
C CYS A 71 -32.52 5.11 0.99
N GLY A 72 -31.34 4.97 1.61
CA GLY A 72 -30.74 3.69 1.97
C GLY A 72 -29.94 3.01 0.87
N ALA A 73 -29.97 3.54 -0.36
CA ALA A 73 -29.13 3.04 -1.45
C ALA A 73 -27.64 3.19 -1.10
N ILE A 74 -26.84 2.19 -1.47
CA ILE A 74 -25.39 2.17 -1.23
C ILE A 74 -24.61 2.28 -2.54
N SER A 75 -23.54 3.07 -2.54
CA SER A 75 -22.66 3.24 -3.70
C SER A 75 -21.25 3.67 -3.29
N GLY A 76 -20.23 3.28 -4.05
CA GLY A 76 -18.84 3.63 -3.77
C GLY A 76 -18.31 3.14 -2.42
N THR A 77 -17.11 3.60 -2.08
CA THR A 77 -16.38 3.17 -0.86
C THR A 77 -15.92 4.38 -0.06
N CYS A 78 -15.92 4.21 1.25
CA CYS A 78 -15.41 5.12 2.26
C CYS A 78 -14.43 4.38 3.15
N TYR A 79 -13.48 5.12 3.73
CA TYR A 79 -12.33 4.57 4.43
C TYR A 79 -12.19 5.19 5.82
N LYS A 80 -11.94 4.36 6.83
CA LYS A 80 -11.61 4.81 8.18
C LYS A 80 -10.11 5.09 8.26
N CYS A 81 -9.72 6.32 7.96
CA CYS A 81 -8.32 6.71 7.85
C CYS A 81 -7.56 6.55 9.16
N ARG A 82 -6.29 6.16 9.04
CA ARG A 82 -5.31 6.17 10.12
C ARG A 82 -3.91 6.31 9.57
N GLU A 83 -2.99 6.61 10.47
CA GLU A 83 -1.57 6.45 10.18
C GLU A 83 -1.19 4.97 10.10
N PRO A 84 -0.24 4.60 9.21
CA PRO A 84 0.29 3.25 9.15
C PRO A 84 0.93 2.86 10.48
N ILE A 85 0.92 1.57 10.79
CA ILE A 85 1.73 1.01 11.88
C ILE A 85 2.51 -0.20 11.35
N ALA A 86 3.59 -0.55 12.04
CA ALA A 86 4.34 -1.76 11.72
C ALA A 86 3.45 -3.01 11.87
N GLY A 87 3.50 -3.89 10.87
CA GLY A 87 2.59 -5.02 10.70
C GLY A 87 1.49 -4.78 9.68
N ASP A 88 1.22 -3.54 9.25
CA ASP A 88 0.22 -3.29 8.21
C ASP A 88 0.67 -3.80 6.84
N ILE A 89 -0.30 -4.22 6.03
CA ILE A 89 -0.11 -4.55 4.62
C ILE A 89 -0.05 -3.24 3.84
N LEU A 90 1.05 -3.03 3.10
CA LEU A 90 1.20 -1.95 2.13
C LEU A 90 0.69 -2.41 0.76
N TYR A 91 -0.15 -1.60 0.13
CA TYR A 91 -0.74 -1.86 -1.18
C TYR A 91 -0.11 -0.99 -2.29
N SER A 92 -0.28 -1.40 -3.54
CA SER A 92 0.28 -0.72 -4.72
C SER A 92 -0.27 0.69 -4.96
N ASP A 93 -1.42 1.02 -4.36
CA ASP A 93 -2.00 2.37 -4.39
C ASP A 93 -1.46 3.28 -3.26
N GLY A 94 -0.48 2.81 -2.49
CA GLY A 94 0.15 3.54 -1.39
C GLY A 94 -0.60 3.46 -0.07
N THR A 95 -1.81 2.88 -0.05
CA THR A 95 -2.56 2.72 1.20
C THR A 95 -2.04 1.56 2.05
N THR A 96 -2.28 1.62 3.36
CA THR A 96 -1.99 0.53 4.30
C THR A 96 -3.25 0.03 5.01
N SER A 97 -3.26 -1.24 5.44
CA SER A 97 -4.33 -1.82 6.26
C SER A 97 -3.83 -2.98 7.14
N ASP A 98 -4.51 -3.24 8.26
CA ASP A 98 -4.23 -4.40 9.14
C ASP A 98 -4.83 -5.72 8.60
N SER A 99 -5.66 -5.60 7.55
CA SER A 99 -6.50 -6.66 7.01
C SER A 99 -6.28 -6.79 5.50
N VAL A 100 -6.52 -8.00 4.99
CA VAL A 100 -6.47 -8.27 3.55
C VAL A 100 -7.72 -7.72 2.89
N ILE A 101 -7.55 -6.93 1.83
CA ILE A 101 -8.65 -6.24 1.16
C ILE A 101 -8.81 -6.82 -0.24
N ALA A 102 -9.98 -7.38 -0.49
CA ALA A 102 -10.33 -7.96 -1.79
C ALA A 102 -10.15 -6.92 -2.91
N GLY A 103 -9.52 -7.34 -4.01
CA GLY A 103 -9.27 -6.51 -5.18
C GLY A 103 -8.09 -5.53 -5.05
N LYS A 104 -7.44 -5.41 -3.89
CA LYS A 104 -6.20 -4.63 -3.74
C LYS A 104 -4.97 -5.52 -3.88
N MET A 105 -3.90 -4.94 -4.43
CA MET A 105 -2.63 -5.62 -4.67
C MET A 105 -1.62 -5.33 -3.54
N PRO A 106 -1.35 -6.28 -2.62
CA PRO A 106 -0.35 -6.10 -1.57
C PRO A 106 1.06 -6.13 -2.17
N VAL A 107 1.93 -5.23 -1.72
CA VAL A 107 3.33 -5.11 -2.21
C VAL A 107 4.38 -5.32 -1.13
N GLY A 108 4.02 -5.11 0.14
CA GLY A 108 4.94 -5.30 1.27
C GLY A 108 4.22 -5.27 2.61
N ILE A 109 4.95 -5.52 3.69
CA ILE A 109 4.47 -5.34 5.07
C ILE A 109 5.25 -4.20 5.71
N VAL A 110 4.55 -3.20 6.24
CA VAL A 110 5.16 -2.08 6.96
C VAL A 110 5.97 -2.62 8.13
N ALA A 111 7.27 -2.31 8.17
CA ALA A 111 8.20 -2.91 9.12
C ALA A 111 8.72 -1.92 10.15
N TYR A 112 8.78 -0.64 9.78
CA TYR A 112 9.31 0.41 10.65
C TYR A 112 8.64 1.74 10.35
N ILE A 113 8.39 2.51 11.42
CA ILE A 113 7.89 3.88 11.37
C ILE A 113 8.52 4.66 12.52
N ASN A 114 9.19 5.76 12.20
CA ASN A 114 9.69 6.73 13.16
C ASN A 114 9.70 8.11 12.49
N GLY A 115 8.68 8.92 12.78
CA GLY A 115 8.43 10.18 12.08
C GLY A 115 8.31 9.95 10.56
N ASN A 116 9.13 10.66 9.79
CA ASN A 116 9.15 10.55 8.33
C ASN A 116 9.93 9.32 7.81
N THR A 117 10.63 8.60 8.69
CA THR A 117 11.35 7.38 8.29
C THR A 117 10.42 6.19 8.41
N ARG A 118 9.95 5.67 7.27
CA ARG A 118 9.11 4.47 7.22
C ARG A 118 9.50 3.59 6.05
N PHE A 119 9.47 2.28 6.28
CA PHE A 119 9.75 1.30 5.24
C PHE A 119 8.95 0.01 5.42
N ALA A 120 8.75 -0.69 4.32
CA ALA A 120 8.08 -1.99 4.26
C ALA A 120 9.05 -3.08 3.79
N VAL A 121 8.88 -4.30 4.31
CA VAL A 121 9.59 -5.50 3.85
C VAL A 121 8.88 -6.13 2.67
N ALA A 122 9.67 -6.71 1.76
CA ALA A 122 9.16 -7.46 0.63
C ALA A 122 8.39 -8.71 1.09
N LEU A 123 7.36 -9.06 0.30
CA LEU A 123 6.53 -10.25 0.50
C LEU A 123 7.26 -11.56 0.19
N THR A 124 8.40 -11.49 -0.50
CA THR A 124 9.20 -12.65 -0.90
C THR A 124 10.66 -12.44 -0.51
N GLU A 125 11.41 -13.54 -0.48
CA GLU A 125 12.84 -13.57 -0.21
C GLU A 125 13.53 -14.51 -1.19
N SER A 126 14.85 -14.36 -1.32
CA SER A 126 15.69 -15.27 -2.10
C SER A 126 17.04 -15.44 -1.41
N ASP A 127 17.68 -16.59 -1.61
CA ASP A 127 19.08 -16.75 -1.25
C ASP A 127 19.98 -16.15 -2.33
N LYS A 128 20.93 -15.30 -1.94
CA LYS A 128 21.92 -14.66 -2.82
C LYS A 128 23.28 -14.60 -2.15
N LYS A 129 24.33 -14.57 -2.96
CA LYS A 129 25.65 -14.11 -2.51
C LYS A 129 25.61 -12.61 -2.28
N TRP A 130 26.39 -12.12 -1.32
CA TRP A 130 26.52 -10.68 -1.09
C TRP A 130 27.33 -10.03 -2.21
N GLY A 131 28.50 -10.60 -2.51
CA GLY A 131 29.42 -10.11 -3.54
C GLY A 131 30.73 -10.91 -3.58
N GLY A 132 31.78 -10.30 -4.13
CA GLY A 132 33.14 -10.87 -4.20
C GLY A 132 34.04 -10.52 -3.01
N ILE A 133 35.30 -10.97 -3.05
CA ILE A 133 36.34 -10.65 -2.06
C ILE A 133 36.99 -9.31 -2.45
N LYS A 134 36.37 -8.21 -2.04
CA LYS A 134 36.83 -6.85 -2.29
C LYS A 134 36.24 -5.91 -1.26
N ASP A 135 37.03 -4.95 -0.81
CA ASP A 135 36.58 -3.84 0.04
C ASP A 135 35.97 -2.76 -0.85
N ILE A 136 34.73 -2.36 -0.58
CA ILE A 136 33.97 -1.48 -1.45
C ILE A 136 34.17 -0.03 -1.01
N SER A 137 34.93 0.72 -1.81
CA SER A 137 35.36 2.08 -1.47
C SER A 137 34.24 3.09 -1.25
N CYS A 138 33.03 2.84 -1.75
CA CYS A 138 31.86 3.70 -1.51
C CYS A 138 31.01 3.26 -0.30
N LEU A 139 31.41 2.22 0.42
CA LEU A 139 30.77 1.79 1.66
C LEU A 139 31.64 2.14 2.87
N THR A 140 30.96 2.38 4.00
CA THR A 140 31.62 2.45 5.30
C THR A 140 31.72 1.04 5.88
N ASN A 141 32.87 0.70 6.45
CA ASN A 141 33.08 -0.55 7.17
C ASN A 141 32.54 -0.45 8.59
N TYR A 142 31.50 -1.24 8.89
CA TYR A 142 30.80 -1.21 10.18
C TYR A 142 31.23 -2.36 11.09
N ASN A 143 31.58 -2.02 12.33
CA ASN A 143 31.69 -2.99 13.41
C ASN A 143 30.28 -3.30 13.98
N SER A 144 30.15 -4.20 14.96
CA SER A 144 28.81 -4.58 15.47
C SER A 144 28.08 -3.42 16.16
N SER A 145 28.79 -2.52 16.86
CA SER A 145 28.16 -1.42 17.60
C SER A 145 27.73 -0.27 16.70
N THR A 146 28.42 -0.05 15.57
CA THR A 146 28.04 0.98 14.59
C THR A 146 27.05 0.47 13.53
N ALA A 147 27.02 -0.85 13.27
CA ALA A 147 26.11 -1.43 12.28
C ALA A 147 24.63 -1.31 12.68
N ILE A 148 24.29 -1.36 13.96
CA ILE A 148 22.88 -1.31 14.43
C ILE A 148 22.20 0.04 14.21
N THR A 149 22.98 1.10 13.96
CA THR A 149 22.47 2.43 13.64
C THR A 149 22.67 2.80 12.17
N ASP A 150 23.19 1.87 11.34
CA ASP A 150 23.31 2.09 9.90
C ASP A 150 21.92 2.03 9.24
N MET A 151 21.39 3.21 8.90
CA MET A 151 20.11 3.38 8.22
C MET A 151 20.28 3.77 6.74
N ASN A 152 21.43 3.44 6.14
CA ASN A 152 21.83 3.94 4.82
C ASN A 152 21.63 2.92 3.67
N GLY A 153 20.74 1.93 3.84
CA GLY A 153 20.67 0.78 2.94
C GLY A 153 20.39 1.13 1.48
N LYS A 154 19.63 2.20 1.24
CA LYS A 154 19.34 2.68 -0.12
C LYS A 154 20.59 3.17 -0.83
N ASN A 155 21.38 4.03 -0.19
CA ASN A 155 22.62 4.53 -0.77
C ASN A 155 23.68 3.43 -0.88
N ASN A 156 23.76 2.53 0.12
CA ASN A 156 24.64 1.37 0.06
C ASN A 156 24.30 0.48 -1.16
N THR A 157 23.01 0.21 -1.37
CA THR A 157 22.56 -0.57 -2.54
C THR A 157 22.90 0.12 -3.85
N ILE A 158 22.65 1.43 -3.96
CA ILE A 158 23.02 2.22 -5.15
C ILE A 158 24.53 2.16 -5.42
N CYS A 159 25.35 2.30 -4.37
CA CYS A 159 26.81 2.16 -4.46
C CYS A 159 27.22 0.78 -5.00
N LEU A 160 26.59 -0.29 -4.49
CA LEU A 160 26.89 -1.66 -4.93
C LEU A 160 26.47 -1.92 -6.38
N VAL A 161 25.27 -1.53 -6.80
CA VAL A 161 24.78 -1.82 -8.17
C VAL A 161 25.48 -0.97 -9.24
N ASN A 162 25.98 0.21 -8.88
CA ASN A 162 26.73 1.09 -9.78
C ASN A 162 28.25 0.97 -9.63
N TYR A 163 28.73 -0.04 -8.89
CA TYR A 163 30.16 -0.23 -8.67
C TYR A 163 30.86 -0.54 -10.01
N SER A 164 31.88 0.26 -10.35
CA SER A 164 32.57 0.18 -11.65
C SER A 164 33.60 -0.95 -11.76
N GLY A 165 33.82 -1.71 -10.68
CA GLY A 165 34.72 -2.86 -10.69
C GLY A 165 34.10 -4.11 -11.32
N ASN A 166 34.94 -5.05 -11.75
CA ASN A 166 34.50 -6.33 -12.33
C ASN A 166 34.07 -7.34 -11.24
N ILE A 167 33.11 -6.95 -10.40
CA ILE A 167 32.55 -7.75 -9.30
C ILE A 167 31.05 -7.51 -9.25
N GLY A 168 30.26 -8.58 -9.25
CA GLY A 168 28.79 -8.50 -9.09
C GLY A 168 28.36 -8.52 -7.62
N PHE A 169 27.19 -7.94 -7.35
CA PHE A 169 26.57 -7.90 -6.02
C PHE A 169 25.15 -8.47 -6.05
N PRO A 170 24.99 -9.80 -6.13
CA PRO A 170 23.70 -10.42 -6.43
C PRO A 170 22.59 -10.09 -5.42
N ALA A 171 22.93 -9.88 -4.14
CA ALA A 171 21.98 -9.47 -3.11
C ALA A 171 21.44 -8.04 -3.34
N ALA A 172 22.32 -7.09 -3.68
CA ALA A 172 21.95 -5.71 -3.96
C ALA A 172 21.18 -5.60 -5.28
N GLU A 173 21.67 -6.26 -6.33
CA GLU A 173 21.02 -6.33 -7.64
C GLU A 173 19.62 -6.96 -7.55
N TYR A 174 19.47 -8.04 -6.79
CA TYR A 174 18.17 -8.67 -6.55
C TYR A 174 17.16 -7.66 -5.99
N CYS A 175 17.57 -6.87 -5.00
CA CYS A 175 16.67 -5.89 -4.40
C CYS A 175 16.43 -4.67 -5.28
N ASN A 176 17.45 -4.15 -5.95
CA ASN A 176 17.30 -3.03 -6.87
C ASN A 176 16.36 -3.35 -8.04
N ASN A 177 16.36 -4.61 -8.50
CA ASN A 177 15.51 -5.09 -9.58
C ASN A 177 14.19 -5.70 -9.09
N TYR A 178 13.96 -5.76 -7.78
CA TYR A 178 12.74 -6.32 -7.21
C TYR A 178 11.55 -5.44 -7.59
N LYS A 179 10.60 -6.01 -8.33
CA LYS A 179 9.45 -5.30 -8.89
C LYS A 179 8.19 -6.18 -8.84
N PRO A 180 7.50 -6.24 -7.69
CA PRO A 180 6.29 -7.06 -7.52
C PRO A 180 5.08 -6.55 -8.31
N VAL A 181 5.10 -5.28 -8.74
CA VAL A 181 4.01 -4.64 -9.50
C VAL A 181 4.56 -3.77 -10.62
N THR A 182 3.76 -3.53 -11.67
CA THR A 182 4.18 -2.77 -12.86
C THR A 182 4.16 -1.26 -12.65
N GLY A 183 3.29 -0.74 -11.78
CA GLY A 183 3.13 0.68 -11.46
C GLY A 183 2.67 0.92 -10.02
N GLY A 184 2.68 2.19 -9.60
CA GLY A 184 2.34 2.59 -8.23
C GLY A 184 3.42 2.27 -7.20
N THR A 185 3.04 2.28 -5.94
CA THR A 185 3.91 1.95 -4.80
C THR A 185 4.45 0.53 -4.94
N GLY A 186 5.75 0.36 -4.77
CA GLY A 186 6.43 -0.94 -4.90
C GLY A 186 6.77 -1.35 -6.33
N SER A 187 6.55 -0.50 -7.34
CA SER A 187 7.00 -0.76 -8.71
C SER A 187 8.50 -0.51 -8.95
N ASN A 188 9.17 0.16 -8.01
CA ASN A 188 10.59 0.47 -8.02
C ASN A 188 11.04 0.89 -6.60
N GLY A 189 12.33 1.18 -6.43
CA GLY A 189 12.86 1.79 -5.21
C GLY A 189 13.16 0.81 -4.07
N TRP A 190 13.07 -0.50 -4.35
CA TRP A 190 13.47 -1.54 -3.42
C TRP A 190 14.99 -1.62 -3.30
N TYR A 191 15.48 -1.94 -2.10
CA TYR A 191 16.91 -1.99 -1.83
C TYR A 191 17.27 -3.03 -0.77
N LEU A 192 18.55 -3.40 -0.72
CA LEU A 192 19.09 -4.28 0.29
C LEU A 192 19.24 -3.47 1.60
N PRO A 193 18.48 -3.81 2.66
CA PRO A 193 18.50 -3.04 3.91
C PRO A 193 19.90 -2.96 4.49
N ALA A 194 20.24 -1.83 5.09
CA ALA A 194 21.39 -1.74 5.98
C ALA A 194 21.13 -2.50 7.28
N ALA A 195 22.19 -2.76 8.05
CA ALA A 195 22.09 -3.53 9.28
C ALA A 195 21.16 -2.91 10.32
N GLY A 196 21.13 -1.58 10.45
CA GLY A 196 20.24 -0.88 11.37
C GLY A 196 18.77 -0.97 10.94
N GLU A 197 18.50 -0.82 9.64
CA GLU A 197 17.13 -0.97 9.11
C GLU A 197 16.58 -2.36 9.38
N PHE A 198 17.37 -3.40 9.11
CA PHE A 198 16.93 -4.78 9.34
C PHE A 198 16.90 -5.14 10.83
N TYR A 199 17.76 -4.52 11.66
CA TYR A 199 17.72 -4.66 13.11
C TYR A 199 16.43 -4.09 13.71
N ALA A 200 15.96 -2.94 13.24
CA ALA A 200 14.76 -2.28 13.75
C ALA A 200 13.48 -3.13 13.63
N ILE A 201 13.45 -4.05 12.66
CA ILE A 201 12.36 -5.02 12.42
C ILE A 201 12.12 -5.91 13.64
N ASN A 202 13.15 -6.20 14.44
CA ASN A 202 13.07 -7.12 15.59
C ASN A 202 11.93 -6.77 16.55
N SER A 203 11.76 -5.48 16.84
CA SER A 203 10.70 -4.98 17.72
C SER A 203 9.27 -5.30 17.25
N LYS A 204 9.10 -5.65 15.96
CA LYS A 204 7.81 -5.93 15.30
C LYS A 204 7.81 -7.24 14.52
N TYR A 205 8.80 -8.11 14.76
CA TYR A 205 9.00 -9.37 14.03
C TYR A 205 7.73 -10.23 13.97
N ASN A 206 7.07 -10.45 15.11
CA ASN A 206 5.84 -11.25 15.18
C ASN A 206 4.67 -10.60 14.42
N ALA A 207 4.50 -9.28 14.52
CA ALA A 207 3.43 -8.58 13.81
C ALA A 207 3.61 -8.69 12.29
N ILE A 208 4.85 -8.53 11.82
CA ILE A 208 5.19 -8.65 10.40
C ILE A 208 4.95 -10.08 9.91
N ASN A 209 5.40 -11.08 10.66
CA ASN A 209 5.20 -12.49 10.32
C ASN A 209 3.74 -12.93 10.33
N ASN A 210 2.92 -12.38 11.23
CA ASN A 210 1.47 -12.63 11.22
C ASN A 210 0.83 -12.07 9.95
N SER A 211 1.25 -10.88 9.50
CA SER A 211 0.71 -10.29 8.27
C SER A 211 1.20 -10.96 7.00
N LEU A 212 2.46 -11.45 6.97
CA LEU A 212 2.92 -12.33 5.90
C LEU A 212 2.10 -13.62 5.84
N GLN A 213 1.79 -14.21 6.99
CA GLN A 213 0.94 -15.40 7.08
C GLN A 213 -0.48 -15.13 6.58
N LYS A 214 -1.11 -14.00 6.95
CA LYS A 214 -2.43 -13.58 6.41
C LYS A 214 -2.44 -13.52 4.88
N LEU A 215 -1.32 -13.14 4.26
CA LEU A 215 -1.16 -13.08 2.80
C LEU A 215 -0.68 -14.40 2.17
N SER A 216 -0.57 -15.48 2.95
CA SER A 216 0.01 -16.76 2.52
C SER A 216 1.41 -16.59 1.90
N LYS A 217 2.22 -15.71 2.50
CA LYS A 217 3.60 -15.43 2.09
C LYS A 217 4.59 -16.08 3.04
N THR A 218 5.80 -16.33 2.53
CA THR A 218 6.90 -16.83 3.34
C THR A 218 7.19 -15.88 4.49
N GLN A 219 7.08 -16.39 5.71
CA GLN A 219 7.44 -15.64 6.92
C GLN A 219 8.95 -15.38 6.96
N ILE A 220 9.37 -14.28 7.59
CA ILE A 220 10.77 -14.02 7.92
C ILE A 220 11.21 -15.10 8.91
N SER A 221 12.24 -15.85 8.57
CA SER A 221 12.77 -16.91 9.41
C SER A 221 13.61 -16.35 10.57
N ALA A 222 13.77 -17.14 11.64
CA ALA A 222 14.70 -16.86 12.74
C ALA A 222 16.16 -17.16 12.37
N ASN A 223 16.57 -16.78 11.15
CA ASN A 223 17.91 -16.97 10.61
C ASN A 223 18.53 -15.63 10.19
N TYR A 224 19.81 -15.68 9.82
CA TYR A 224 20.57 -14.53 9.37
C TYR A 224 20.26 -14.17 7.91
N TYR A 225 19.98 -12.89 7.70
CA TYR A 225 19.79 -12.29 6.38
C TYR A 225 20.97 -11.38 6.06
N TRP A 226 21.30 -11.28 4.78
CA TRP A 226 22.25 -10.28 4.30
C TRP A 226 21.71 -8.87 4.50
N THR A 227 22.62 -7.95 4.81
CA THR A 227 22.39 -6.51 4.82
C THR A 227 23.43 -5.84 3.93
N SER A 228 23.22 -4.59 3.54
CA SER A 228 24.16 -3.85 2.68
C SER A 228 25.35 -3.26 3.43
N SER A 229 25.45 -3.45 4.75
CA SER A 229 26.54 -2.94 5.57
C SER A 229 27.78 -3.84 5.47
N GLU A 230 28.89 -3.27 5.01
CA GLU A 230 30.17 -3.97 4.87
C GLU A 230 30.94 -4.04 6.20
N ILE A 231 31.86 -5.00 6.32
CA ILE A 231 32.80 -5.08 7.45
C ILE A 231 34.24 -4.88 6.96
N ASN A 232 34.60 -5.57 5.87
CA ASN A 232 35.91 -5.51 5.23
C ASN A 232 35.83 -6.21 3.85
N ASN A 233 36.98 -6.43 3.21
CA ASN A 233 37.06 -7.07 1.89
C ASN A 233 36.36 -8.43 1.75
N GLY A 234 36.36 -9.28 2.77
CA GLY A 234 35.83 -10.65 2.71
C GLY A 234 34.46 -10.85 3.34
N THR A 235 34.04 -9.92 4.21
CA THR A 235 32.86 -10.11 5.06
C THR A 235 31.90 -8.92 5.07
N ALA A 236 30.62 -9.23 5.24
CA ALA A 236 29.55 -8.25 5.38
C ALA A 236 28.65 -8.60 6.57
N ARG A 237 27.84 -7.64 6.99
CA ARG A 237 26.91 -7.80 8.11
C ARG A 237 25.73 -8.69 7.72
N THR A 238 25.31 -9.44 8.71
CA THR A 238 24.06 -10.19 8.68
C THR A 238 23.30 -9.94 9.96
N VAL A 239 21.98 -9.91 9.85
CA VAL A 239 21.08 -9.65 10.98
C VAL A 239 20.07 -10.79 11.05
N ARG A 240 19.80 -11.26 12.27
CA ARG A 240 18.69 -12.17 12.56
C ARG A 240 17.50 -11.37 13.12
N PRO A 241 16.41 -11.19 12.36
CA PRO A 241 15.30 -10.33 12.77
C PRO A 241 14.53 -10.82 13.99
N SER A 242 14.60 -12.10 14.34
CA SER A 242 13.82 -12.63 15.46
C SER A 242 14.30 -12.15 16.83
N ASP A 243 15.56 -11.69 16.93
CA ASP A 243 16.15 -11.22 18.17
C ASP A 243 17.15 -10.07 18.00
N GLY A 244 17.33 -9.56 16.78
CA GLY A 244 18.24 -8.47 16.47
C GLY A 244 19.72 -8.87 16.53
N ASN A 245 20.06 -10.17 16.58
CA ASN A 245 21.45 -10.58 16.67
C ASN A 245 22.22 -10.28 15.37
N LEU A 246 23.39 -9.64 15.50
CA LEU A 246 24.28 -9.34 14.39
C LEU A 246 25.43 -10.34 14.32
N LYS A 247 25.73 -10.80 13.11
CA LYS A 247 26.93 -11.58 12.81
C LYS A 247 27.58 -11.12 11.52
N PHE A 248 28.78 -11.61 11.25
CA PHE A 248 29.39 -11.50 9.94
C PHE A 248 29.05 -12.72 9.08
N GLY A 249 29.08 -12.54 7.78
CA GLY A 249 29.10 -13.63 6.80
C GLY A 249 30.19 -13.41 5.77
N GLN A 250 30.70 -14.51 5.20
CA GLN A 250 31.58 -14.45 4.02
C GLN A 250 30.78 -14.01 2.80
N LYS A 251 31.23 -12.96 2.10
CA LYS A 251 30.47 -12.34 0.99
C LYS A 251 30.13 -13.30 -0.14
N THR A 252 30.98 -14.30 -0.34
CA THR A 252 30.86 -15.33 -1.38
C THR A 252 29.83 -16.41 -1.05
N ASN A 253 29.35 -16.48 0.20
CA ASN A 253 28.34 -17.46 0.61
C ASN A 253 26.92 -16.96 0.32
N SER A 254 26.05 -17.90 -0.06
CA SER A 254 24.63 -17.59 -0.22
C SER A 254 23.94 -17.47 1.14
N LYS A 255 23.14 -16.43 1.34
CA LYS A 255 22.22 -16.27 2.48
C LYS A 255 20.94 -15.58 2.03
N ARG A 256 19.94 -15.60 2.91
CA ARG A 256 18.63 -14.99 2.65
C ARG A 256 18.75 -13.48 2.46
N VAL A 257 18.01 -12.98 1.48
CA VAL A 257 17.84 -11.57 1.18
C VAL A 257 16.36 -11.27 1.16
N ARG A 258 15.96 -10.26 1.94
CA ARG A 258 14.62 -9.69 1.89
C ARG A 258 14.74 -8.18 1.78
N CYS A 259 14.23 -7.66 0.66
CA CYS A 259 14.35 -6.26 0.30
C CYS A 259 13.42 -5.40 1.14
N ILE A 260 13.76 -4.12 1.25
CA ILE A 260 12.87 -3.13 1.85
C ILE A 260 12.61 -1.96 0.89
N LEU A 261 11.54 -1.22 1.16
CA LEU A 261 11.09 -0.08 0.38
C LEU A 261 10.66 1.06 1.32
N THR A 262 11.21 2.25 1.10
CA THR A 262 10.68 3.49 1.69
C THR A 262 9.43 3.95 0.93
N PHE A 263 8.40 4.41 1.64
CA PHE A 263 7.11 4.85 1.07
C PHE A 263 6.53 6.03 1.85
#